data_AF-A0A941WKK3-F1
#
_entry.id   AF-A0A941WKK3-F1
#
_cell.length_a   1.000
_cell.length_b   1.000
_cell.length_c   1.000
_cell.angle_alpha   90.00
_cell.angle_beta   90.00
_cell.angle_gamma   90.00
#
_symmetry.space_group_name_H-M   'P 1'
#
loop_
_entity.id
_entity.type
_entity.pdbx_description
1 polymer ?
#
loop_
_entity_poly.entity_id
_entity_poly.type
_entity_poly.pdbx_seq_one_letter_code
_entity_poly.pdbx_strand_id
1 'polypeptide(L)'
;MDIKLYTENVKIITEKWSFYQLKEWKDKGKLIFGNEPSSKVLSQDRRARWIESILMSIPLAPIFTNMDYQGRLVIFDGVNRLSSVFAFIDNEYSLKKIPILNK
;
A
#
# COMPACT_ATOMS: atom_id res chain seq x y z
N MET A 1 7.77 26.42 16.61
CA MET A 1 6.66 25.48 16.86
C MET A 1 7.28 24.20 17.36
N ASP A 2 7.15 23.93 18.65
CA ASP A 2 7.88 22.87 19.34
C ASP A 2 7.24 21.52 19.05
N ILE A 3 7.88 20.70 18.21
CA ILE A 3 7.40 19.37 17.79
C ILE A 3 7.20 18.44 19.01
N LYS A 4 7.90 18.71 20.13
CA LYS A 4 7.80 17.97 21.39
C LYS A 4 6.41 18.05 22.07
N LEU A 5 5.64 19.12 21.87
CA LEU A 5 4.32 19.27 22.51
C LEU A 5 3.24 18.35 21.90
N TYR A 6 3.46 17.83 20.68
CA TYR A 6 2.52 16.92 20.01
C TYR A 6 2.80 15.44 20.25
N THR A 7 3.98 15.09 20.77
CA THR A 7 4.40 13.69 20.92
C THR A 7 3.81 12.98 22.13
N GLU A 8 3.19 13.70 23.07
CA GLU A 8 2.78 13.12 24.36
C GLU A 8 1.54 12.23 24.29
N ASN A 9 0.76 12.22 23.19
CA ASN A 9 -0.49 11.45 23.09
C ASN A 9 -0.72 10.74 21.74
N VAL A 10 0.32 10.40 20.98
CA VAL A 10 0.15 9.60 19.75
C VAL A 10 0.18 8.11 20.08
N LYS A 11 -0.99 7.47 20.10
CA LYS A 11 -1.10 6.01 20.22
C LYS A 11 -0.83 5.36 18.85
N ILE A 12 0.37 4.81 18.67
CA ILE A 12 0.71 4.00 17.51
C ILE A 12 0.24 2.57 17.77
N ILE A 13 -0.59 2.02 16.88
CA ILE A 13 -1.05 0.64 16.91
C ILE A 13 -0.54 -0.03 15.62
N THR A 14 -0.02 -1.25 15.75
CA THR A 14 0.40 -2.06 14.61
C THR A 14 -0.67 -3.11 14.35
N GLU A 15 -1.33 -3.01 13.20
CA GLU A 15 -2.35 -3.94 12.75
C GLU A 15 -1.86 -4.74 11.53
N LYS A 16 -2.45 -5.92 11.30
CA LYS A 16 -2.18 -6.73 10.09
C LYS A 16 -3.46 -6.90 9.30
N TRP A 17 -3.45 -6.45 8.05
CA TRP A 17 -4.54 -6.63 7.10
C TRP A 17 -4.07 -7.39 5.87
N SER A 18 -4.93 -8.26 5.35
CA SER A 18 -4.69 -8.90 4.06
C SER A 18 -4.89 -7.90 2.91
N PHE A 19 -4.19 -8.10 1.79
CA PHE A 19 -4.40 -7.27 0.60
C PHE A 19 -5.83 -7.34 0.07
N TYR A 20 -6.50 -8.49 0.24
CA TYR A 20 -7.91 -8.65 -0.11
C TYR A 20 -8.81 -7.74 0.71
N GLN A 21 -8.64 -7.69 2.04
CA GLN A 21 -9.41 -6.78 2.91
C GLN A 21 -9.16 -5.32 2.56
N LEU A 22 -7.91 -4.93 2.32
CA LEU A 22 -7.56 -3.57 1.93
C LEU A 22 -8.21 -3.20 0.58
N LYS A 23 -8.27 -4.13 -0.37
CA LYS A 23 -8.95 -3.94 -1.65
C LYS A 23 -10.46 -3.79 -1.47
N GLU A 24 -11.10 -4.66 -0.69
CA GLU A 24 -12.53 -4.54 -0.39
C GLU A 24 -12.87 -3.19 0.26
N TRP A 25 -12.04 -2.70 1.18
CA TRP A 25 -12.24 -1.38 1.78
C TRP A 25 -12.05 -0.25 0.78
N LYS A 26 -11.08 -0.38 -0.14
CA LYS A 26 -10.89 0.58 -1.22
C LYS A 26 -12.11 0.64 -2.14
N ASP A 27 -12.67 -0.51 -2.50
CA ASP A 27 -13.83 -0.63 -3.37
C ASP A 27 -15.12 -0.12 -2.69
N LYS A 28 -15.24 -0.31 -1.37
CA LYS A 28 -16.36 0.21 -0.56
C LYS A 28 -16.17 1.67 -0.13
N GLY A 29 -15.12 2.36 -0.57
CA GLY A 29 -14.82 3.75 -0.18
C GLY A 29 -14.42 3.94 1.29
N LYS A 30 -14.14 2.85 2.02
CA LYS A 30 -13.68 2.85 3.42
C LYS A 30 -12.17 3.04 3.54
N LEU A 31 -11.43 2.87 2.46
CA LEU A 31 -10.00 3.16 2.37
C LEU A 31 -9.79 4.21 1.27
N ILE A 32 -9.04 5.26 1.58
CA ILE A 32 -8.67 6.31 0.62
C ILE A 32 -7.16 6.54 0.63
N PHE A 33 -6.62 7.03 -0.47
CA PHE A 33 -5.23 7.49 -0.52
C PHE A 33 -5.17 8.97 -0.14
N GLY A 34 -4.27 9.33 0.78
CA GLY A 34 -4.06 10.72 1.20
C GLY A 34 -3.42 11.58 0.11
N ASN A 35 -2.84 10.95 -0.91
CA ASN A 35 -2.30 11.58 -2.11
C ASN A 35 -2.50 10.69 -3.34
N GLU A 36 -2.47 11.29 -4.52
CA GLU A 36 -2.54 10.55 -5.77
C GLU A 36 -1.27 9.67 -5.98
N PRO A 37 -1.42 8.46 -6.56
CA PRO A 37 -0.28 7.67 -7.01
C PRO A 37 0.49 8.43 -8.08
N SER A 38 1.80 8.64 -7.86
CA SER A 38 2.62 9.32 -8.86
C SER A 38 2.91 8.39 -10.03
N SER A 39 2.38 8.71 -11.22
CA SER A 39 2.66 8.00 -12.47
C SER A 39 4.16 7.93 -12.80
N LYS A 40 4.95 8.90 -12.35
CA LYS A 40 6.41 8.97 -12.55
C LYS A 40 7.22 7.96 -11.70
N VAL A 41 6.68 7.41 -10.61
CA VAL A 41 7.49 6.72 -9.59
C VAL A 41 7.63 5.20 -9.82
N LEU A 42 6.70 4.54 -10.51
CA LEU A 42 6.81 3.12 -10.84
C LEU A 42 6.56 2.82 -12.32
N SER A 43 7.64 2.51 -13.03
CA SER A 43 7.56 1.75 -14.29
C SER A 43 6.88 0.40 -14.06
N GLN A 44 6.29 -0.17 -15.11
CA GLN A 44 5.66 -1.50 -15.07
C GLN A 44 6.61 -2.56 -14.47
N ASP A 45 7.91 -2.50 -14.78
CA ASP A 45 8.93 -3.40 -14.23
C ASP A 45 9.08 -3.27 -12.70
N ARG A 46 9.01 -2.05 -12.15
CA ARG A 46 9.08 -1.86 -10.69
C ARG A 46 7.83 -2.40 -10.01
N ARG A 47 6.65 -2.23 -10.62
CA ARG A 47 5.40 -2.80 -10.12
C ARG A 47 5.45 -4.33 -10.11
N ALA A 48 5.96 -4.94 -11.17
CA ALA A 48 6.13 -6.39 -11.26
C ALA A 48 7.10 -6.94 -10.19
N ARG A 49 8.27 -6.32 -9.99
CA ARG A 49 9.23 -6.71 -8.94
C ARG A 49 8.67 -6.59 -7.52
N TRP A 50 7.83 -5.58 -7.28
CA TRP A 50 7.14 -5.43 -6.00
C TRP A 50 6.20 -6.61 -5.73
N ILE A 51 5.37 -6.98 -6.71
CA ILE A 51 4.50 -8.17 -6.60
C ILE A 51 5.31 -9.45 -6.44
N GLU A 52 6.38 -9.62 -7.20
CA GLU A 52 7.29 -10.78 -7.09
C GLU A 52 7.83 -10.91 -5.64
N SER A 53 8.27 -9.80 -5.04
CA SER A 53 8.76 -9.79 -3.66
C SER A 53 7.69 -10.22 -2.65
N ILE A 54 6.43 -9.81 -2.86
CA ILE A 54 5.28 -10.24 -2.05
C ILE A 54 5.07 -11.76 -2.19
N LEU A 55 5.06 -12.27 -3.42
CA LEU A 55 4.87 -13.71 -3.69
C LEU A 55 6.00 -14.56 -3.10
N MET A 56 7.23 -14.03 -3.07
CA MET A 56 8.39 -14.65 -2.43
C MET A 56 8.38 -14.55 -0.90
N SER A 57 7.32 -13.99 -0.29
CA SER A 57 7.22 -13.79 1.16
C SER A 57 8.38 -12.96 1.74
N ILE A 58 8.92 -12.03 0.95
CA ILE A 58 9.91 -11.07 1.43
C ILE A 58 9.20 -10.09 2.40
N PRO A 59 9.75 -9.84 3.61
CA PRO A 59 9.16 -8.90 4.55
C PRO A 59 8.92 -7.53 3.93
N LEU A 60 7.68 -7.04 4.06
CA LEU A 60 7.27 -5.75 3.53
C LEU A 60 7.51 -4.68 4.60
N ALA A 61 8.03 -3.52 4.18
CA ALA A 61 8.07 -2.36 5.06
C ALA A 61 6.62 -1.98 5.48
N PRO A 62 6.39 -1.56 6.74
CA PRO A 62 5.08 -1.15 7.19
C PRO A 62 4.51 0.02 6.37
N ILE A 63 3.21 0.25 6.52
CA ILE A 63 2.49 1.36 5.92
C ILE A 63 1.88 2.20 7.05
N PHE A 64 2.06 3.51 6.97
CA PHE A 64 1.49 4.48 7.90
C PHE A 64 0.12 4.94 7.43
N THR A 65 -0.84 4.86 8.36
CA THR A 65 -2.24 5.17 8.11
C THR A 65 -2.82 5.96 9.27
N ASN A 66 -3.91 6.67 9.02
CA ASN A 66 -4.79 7.18 10.07
C ASN A 66 -6.25 6.90 9.73
N MET A 67 -7.14 7.11 10.69
CA MET A 67 -8.57 7.25 10.41
C MET A 67 -8.92 8.72 10.28
N ASP A 68 -9.74 9.06 9.29
CA ASP A 68 -10.33 10.40 9.19
C ASP A 68 -11.61 10.52 10.03
N TYR A 69 -12.21 11.71 10.02
CA TYR A 69 -13.43 12.01 10.77
C TYR A 69 -14.67 11.24 10.27
N GLN A 70 -14.61 10.62 9.10
CA GLN A 70 -15.66 9.78 8.53
C GLN A 70 -15.41 8.28 8.79
N GLY A 71 -14.36 7.93 9.54
CA GLY A 71 -13.99 6.55 9.82
C GLY A 71 -13.36 5.82 8.64
N ARG A 72 -12.84 6.56 7.63
CA ARG A 72 -12.11 5.96 6.51
C ARG A 72 -10.64 5.81 6.86
N LEU A 73 -10.05 4.70 6.45
CA LEU A 73 -8.62 4.46 6.54
C LEU A 73 -7.91 5.26 5.46
N VAL A 74 -7.14 6.26 5.87
CA VAL A 74 -6.35 7.09 4.96
C VAL A 74 -4.91 6.59 4.95
N ILE A 75 -4.42 6.29 3.75
CA ILE A 75 -3.06 5.83 3.51
C ILE A 75 -2.16 7.03 3.20
N PHE A 76 -1.13 7.27 4.01
CA PHE A 76 -0.19 8.39 3.80
C PHE A 76 1.08 7.99 3.07
N ASP A 77 1.65 6.82 3.41
CA ASP A 77 2.79 6.26 2.71
C ASP A 77 2.37 5.01 1.93
N GLY A 78 3.23 4.45 1.08
CA GLY A 78 2.91 3.19 0.41
C GLY A 78 1.73 3.23 -0.58
N VAL A 79 1.17 4.40 -0.91
CA VAL A 79 0.16 4.60 -1.98
C VAL A 79 0.55 3.87 -3.27
N ASN A 80 1.79 4.05 -3.69
CA ASN A 80 2.37 3.41 -4.86
C ASN A 80 2.48 1.88 -4.74
N ARG A 81 2.74 1.37 -3.53
CA ARG A 81 2.84 -0.07 -3.24
C ARG A 81 1.45 -0.71 -3.26
N LEU A 82 0.47 -0.11 -2.59
CA LEU A 82 -0.91 -0.61 -2.55
C LEU A 82 -1.62 -0.46 -3.90
N SER A 83 -1.44 0.65 -4.60
CA SER A 83 -1.99 0.82 -5.96
C SER A 83 -1.45 -0.23 -6.93
N SER A 84 -0.16 -0.58 -6.84
CA SER A 84 0.39 -1.69 -7.64
C SER A 84 -0.28 -3.02 -7.30
N VAL A 85 -0.46 -3.33 -6.02
CA VAL A 85 -1.16 -4.56 -5.60
C VAL A 85 -2.61 -4.59 -6.07
N PHE A 86 -3.35 -3.48 -5.94
CA PHE A 86 -4.74 -3.41 -6.37
C PHE A 86 -4.87 -3.56 -7.88
N ALA A 87 -4.05 -2.85 -8.66
CA ALA A 87 -4.01 -2.99 -10.12
C ALA A 87 -3.63 -4.41 -10.56
N PHE A 88 -2.78 -5.12 -9.81
CA PHE A 88 -2.49 -6.53 -10.06
C PHE A 88 -3.70 -7.43 -9.79
N ILE A 89 -4.40 -7.22 -8.66
CA ILE A 89 -5.63 -7.95 -8.31
C ILE A 89 -6.72 -7.73 -9.37
N ASP A 90 -6.83 -6.50 -9.89
CA ASP A 90 -7.80 -6.12 -10.91
C ASP A 90 -7.36 -6.53 -12.34
N ASN A 91 -6.27 -7.30 -12.49
CA ASN A 91 -5.69 -7.76 -13.76
C ASN A 91 -5.30 -6.62 -14.74
N GLU A 92 -5.02 -5.41 -14.25
CA GLU A 92 -4.61 -4.28 -15.11
C GLU A 92 -3.21 -4.46 -15.71
N TYR A 93 -2.37 -5.29 -15.10
CA TYR A 93 -1.06 -5.64 -15.64
C TYR A 93 -0.65 -7.06 -15.24
N SER A 94 0.16 -7.70 -16.08
CA SER A 94 0.75 -9.00 -15.82
C SER A 94 2.23 -8.89 -15.45
N LEU A 95 2.70 -9.88 -14.70
CA LEU A 95 4.12 -10.06 -14.38
C LEU A 95 4.86 -10.51 -15.65
N LYS A 96 5.35 -9.56 -16.45
CA LYS A 96 6.18 -9.87 -17.62
C LYS A 96 7.64 -10.03 -17.18
N LYS A 97 8.30 -11.10 -17.66
CA LYS A 97 9.72 -11.42 -17.40
C LYS A 97 10.04 -11.53 -15.90
N ILE A 98 9.52 -12.57 -15.25
CA ILE A 98 9.89 -12.91 -13.88
C ILE A 98 11.20 -13.72 -13.93
N PRO A 99 12.36 -13.17 -13.54
CA PRO A 99 13.62 -13.91 -13.64
C PRO A 99 13.69 -15.06 -12.63
N ILE A 100 13.00 -14.92 -11.48
CA ILE A 100 13.15 -15.82 -10.33
C ILE A 100 12.09 -16.93 -10.32
N LEU A 101 10.85 -16.66 -10.76
CA LEU A 101 9.77 -17.66 -10.83
C LEU A 101 9.76 -18.50 -12.11
N ASN A 102 10.70 -18.29 -13.04
CA ASN A 102 10.89 -19.11 -14.24
C ASN A 102 11.74 -20.38 -13.97
N LYS A 103 11.42 -21.12 -12.91
CA LYS A 103 12.03 -22.44 -12.63
C LYS A 103 11.01 -23.56 -12.75
#